data_AF-A0A9E4L2R7-F1
#
_entry.id   AF-A0A9E4L2R7-F1
#
_cell.length_a   1.000
_cell.length_b   1.000
_cell.length_c   1.000
_cell.angle_alpha   90.00
_cell.angle_beta   90.00
_cell.angle_gamma   90.00
#
_symmetry.space_group_name_H-M   'P 1'
#
loop_
_entity.id
_entity.type
_entity.pdbx_description
1 polymer ?
#
loop_
_entity_poly.entity_id
_entity_poly.type
_entity_poly.pdbx_seq_one_letter_code
_entity_poly.pdbx_strand_id
1 'polypeptide(L)'
;MSAKKRAAELSERAIDDLVVAQADEKADWEKPIQVRKTKYASVSLSGDLVARARFFAHLHREADMEAWLGRVIQERLDLEEAAFAELKRDLVIKGKDPRQEA
;
A
#
# COMPACT_ATOMS: atom_id res chain seq x y z
N MET A 1 6.29 1.57 50.22
CA MET A 1 5.21 2.46 49.77
C MET A 1 5.72 3.21 48.55
N SER A 2 5.29 2.87 47.33
CA SER A 2 5.65 3.64 46.14
C SER A 2 4.38 4.13 45.48
N ALA A 3 4.19 5.44 45.50
CA ALA A 3 2.99 6.10 45.01
C ALA A 3 2.91 5.92 43.49
N LYS A 4 1.90 5.18 43.01
CA LYS A 4 1.51 5.21 41.61
C LYS A 4 1.08 6.63 41.27
N LYS A 5 1.94 7.38 40.57
CA LYS A 5 1.56 8.67 39.97
C LYS A 5 0.35 8.41 39.08
N ARG A 6 -0.78 9.05 39.39
CA ARG A 6 -1.91 9.13 38.46
C ARG A 6 -1.42 9.94 37.26
N ALA A 7 -1.45 9.35 36.08
CA ALA A 7 -1.25 10.09 34.85
C ALA A 7 -2.33 11.17 34.79
N ALA A 8 -1.93 12.43 34.64
CA ALA A 8 -2.89 13.47 34.29
C ALA A 8 -3.56 13.06 32.98
N GLU A 9 -4.88 13.24 32.87
CA GLU A 9 -5.59 13.07 31.60
C GLU A 9 -5.07 14.14 30.63
N LEU A 10 -4.08 13.75 29.82
CA LEU A 10 -3.56 14.57 28.73
C LEU A 10 -4.64 14.70 27.67
N SER A 11 -4.76 15.89 27.07
CA SER A 11 -5.59 16.05 25.88
C SER A 11 -4.99 15.27 24.71
N GLU A 12 -5.83 14.87 23.76
CA GLU A 12 -5.42 14.17 22.54
C GLU A 12 -4.23 14.86 21.85
N ARG A 13 -4.31 16.18 21.69
CA ARG A 13 -3.24 16.99 21.08
C ARG A 13 -1.91 16.91 21.83
N ALA A 14 -1.96 16.90 23.16
CA ALA A 14 -0.76 16.77 23.98
C ALA A 14 -0.16 15.35 23.91
N ILE A 15 -0.99 14.33 23.65
CA ILE A 15 -0.52 12.97 23.40
C ILE A 15 0.17 12.89 22.04
N ASP A 16 -0.43 13.48 21.00
CA ASP A 16 0.15 13.49 19.65
C ASP A 16 1.51 14.18 19.63
N ASP A 17 1.61 15.36 20.24
CA ASP A 17 2.86 16.11 20.33
C ASP A 17 3.96 15.30 21.06
N LEU A 18 3.57 14.53 22.07
CA LEU A 18 4.47 13.66 22.83
C LEU A 18 4.92 12.44 22.01
N VAL A 19 4.02 11.80 21.28
CA VAL A 19 4.33 10.67 20.39
C VAL A 19 5.27 11.10 19.26
N VAL A 20 5.04 12.28 18.67
CA VAL A 20 5.93 12.84 17.63
C VAL A 20 7.31 13.14 18.18
N ALA A 21 7.39 13.72 19.39
CA ALA A 21 8.67 14.02 20.03
C ALA A 21 9.50 12.76 20.35
N GLN A 22 8.84 11.64 20.64
CA GLN A 22 9.50 10.36 20.98
C GLN A 22 9.74 9.44 19.77
N ALA A 23 9.40 9.88 18.55
CA ALA A 23 9.44 9.03 17.36
C ALA A 23 10.84 8.43 17.08
N ASP A 24 11.91 9.15 17.40
CA ASP A 24 13.28 8.71 17.14
C ASP A 24 13.92 7.96 18.33
N GLU A 25 13.28 7.95 19.50
CA GLU A 25 13.80 7.35 20.72
C GLU A 25 13.48 5.84 20.79
N LYS A 26 14.35 5.01 20.21
CA LYS A 26 14.20 3.54 20.16
C LYS A 26 13.96 2.85 21.51
N ALA A 27 14.27 3.48 22.64
CA ALA A 27 14.03 2.92 23.97
C ALA A 27 12.53 2.90 24.34
N ASP A 28 11.74 3.80 23.76
CA ASP A 28 10.31 3.95 24.04
C ASP A 28 9.44 3.10 23.08
N TRP A 29 10.04 2.54 22.03
CA TRP A 29 9.37 1.65 21.07
C TRP A 29 9.55 0.17 21.42
N GLU A 30 8.49 -0.61 21.22
CA GLU A 30 8.58 -2.06 21.28
C GLU A 30 9.48 -2.62 20.17
N LYS A 31 9.98 -3.84 20.37
CA LYS A 31 10.82 -4.50 19.36
C LYS A 31 10.05 -4.59 18.03
N PRO A 32 10.67 -4.23 16.89
CA PRO A 32 10.00 -4.29 15.60
C PRO A 32 9.38 -5.66 15.34
N ILE A 33 8.08 -5.69 15.08
CA ILE A 33 7.38 -6.91 14.72
C ILE A 33 7.67 -7.19 13.25
N GLN A 34 8.47 -8.22 13.00
CA GLN A 34 8.76 -8.70 11.65
C GLN A 34 7.56 -9.49 11.13
N VAL A 35 6.74 -8.84 10.30
CA VAL A 35 5.60 -9.49 9.66
C VAL A 35 6.12 -10.33 8.49
N ARG A 36 6.11 -11.65 8.61
CA ARG A 36 6.24 -12.51 7.43
C ARG A 36 4.99 -12.30 6.58
N LYS A 37 5.16 -11.98 5.29
CA LYS A 37 4.06 -12.01 4.32
C LYS A 37 3.50 -13.44 4.25
N THR A 38 2.57 -13.78 5.13
CA THR A 38 2.05 -15.13 5.28
C THR A 38 0.96 -15.38 4.26
N LYS A 39 1.24 -16.36 3.38
CA LYS A 39 0.48 -16.84 2.20
C LYS A 39 0.57 -15.96 0.96
N TYR A 40 1.26 -16.48 -0.05
CA TYR A 40 1.01 -16.12 -1.44
C TYR A 40 -0.49 -16.28 -1.72
N ALA A 41 -1.12 -15.25 -2.25
CA ALA A 41 -2.48 -15.36 -2.75
C ALA A 41 -2.48 -16.31 -3.96
N SER A 42 -3.18 -17.43 -3.85
CA SER A 42 -3.34 -18.36 -4.96
C SER A 42 -4.66 -18.07 -5.67
N VAL A 43 -4.61 -17.87 -6.98
CA VAL A 43 -5.79 -17.73 -7.84
C VAL A 43 -5.93 -18.98 -8.70
N SER A 44 -7.08 -19.64 -8.65
CA SER A 44 -7.36 -20.77 -9.54
C SER A 44 -7.67 -20.27 -10.94
N LEU A 45 -6.95 -20.79 -11.95
CA LEU A 45 -7.18 -20.49 -13.36
C LEU A 45 -7.86 -21.67 -14.05
N SER A 46 -8.69 -21.41 -15.04
CA SER A 46 -9.27 -22.45 -15.88
C SER A 46 -8.20 -23.12 -16.75
N GLY A 47 -8.41 -24.38 -17.13
CA GLY A 47 -7.45 -25.11 -17.98
C GLY A 47 -7.18 -24.43 -19.33
N ASP A 48 -8.22 -23.86 -19.94
CA ASP A 48 -8.09 -23.07 -21.19
C ASP A 48 -7.20 -21.84 -21.00
N LEU A 49 -7.42 -21.10 -19.91
CA LEU A 49 -6.64 -19.90 -19.61
C LEU A 49 -5.17 -20.24 -19.36
N VAL A 50 -4.90 -21.35 -18.67
CA VAL A 50 -3.55 -21.88 -18.46
C VAL A 50 -2.88 -22.24 -19.78
N ALA A 51 -3.59 -22.91 -20.69
CA ALA A 51 -3.06 -23.27 -22.00
C ALA A 51 -2.66 -22.04 -22.82
N ARG A 52 -3.53 -21.03 -22.85
CA ARG A 52 -3.26 -19.74 -23.52
C ARG A 52 -2.09 -19.00 -22.87
N ALA A 53 -2.05 -18.93 -21.54
CA ALA A 53 -0.97 -18.25 -20.82
C ALA A 53 0.40 -18.90 -21.08
N ARG A 54 0.47 -20.24 -21.16
CA ARG A 54 1.70 -20.95 -21.53
C ARG A 54 2.14 -20.66 -22.96
N PHE A 55 1.20 -20.63 -23.91
CA PHE A 55 1.49 -20.27 -25.29
C PHE A 55 2.12 -18.86 -25.37
N PHE A 56 1.53 -17.89 -24.69
CA PHE A 56 2.06 -16.52 -24.65
C PHE A 56 3.41 -16.43 -23.94
N ALA A 57 3.62 -17.15 -22.83
CA ALA A 57 4.92 -17.20 -22.18
C ALA A 57 6.02 -17.65 -23.15
N HIS A 58 5.73 -18.69 -23.95
CA HIS A 58 6.66 -19.14 -24.98
C HIS A 58 6.86 -18.10 -26.09
N LEU A 59 5.77 -17.50 -26.59
CA LEU A 59 5.80 -16.47 -27.64
C LEU A 59 6.65 -15.26 -27.22
N HIS A 60 6.56 -14.86 -25.95
CA HIS A 60 7.27 -13.72 -25.38
C HIS A 60 8.64 -14.09 -24.78
N ARG A 61 9.06 -15.37 -24.90
CA ARG A 61 10.35 -15.89 -24.40
C ARG A 61 10.54 -15.70 -22.89
N GLU A 62 9.46 -15.78 -22.14
CA GLU A 62 9.49 -15.79 -20.69
C GLU A 62 9.89 -17.17 -20.16
N ALA A 63 10.43 -17.22 -18.94
CA ALA A 63 10.92 -18.46 -18.32
C ALA A 63 9.79 -19.50 -18.14
N ASP A 64 8.62 -19.04 -17.72
CA ASP A 64 7.43 -19.86 -17.54
C ASP A 64 6.15 -19.00 -17.58
N MET A 65 5.01 -19.67 -17.40
CA MET A 65 3.70 -19.03 -17.35
C MET A 65 3.56 -18.03 -16.21
N GLU A 66 4.17 -18.30 -15.05
CA GLU A 66 4.04 -17.45 -13.86
C GLU A 66 4.79 -16.13 -14.06
N ALA A 67 5.98 -16.18 -14.64
CA ALA A 67 6.75 -15.00 -15.04
C ALA A 67 5.97 -14.14 -16.04
N TRP A 68 5.40 -14.77 -17.08
CA TRP A 68 4.57 -14.06 -18.05
C TRP A 68 3.33 -13.42 -17.42
N LEU A 69 2.59 -14.16 -16.58
CA LEU A 69 1.41 -13.62 -15.90
C LEU A 69 1.78 -12.49 -14.93
N GLY A 70 2.88 -12.62 -14.20
CA GLY A 70 3.40 -11.57 -13.31
C GLY A 70 3.69 -10.28 -14.07
N ARG A 71 4.32 -10.40 -15.25
CA ARG A 71 4.57 -9.27 -16.13
C ARG A 71 3.27 -8.60 -16.59
N VAL A 72 2.30 -9.37 -17.09
CA VAL A 72 1.00 -8.83 -17.54
C VAL A 72 0.26 -8.12 -16.41
N ILE A 73 0.28 -8.67 -15.20
CA ILE A 73 -0.33 -8.05 -14.03
C ILE A 73 0.36 -6.73 -13.70
N GLN A 74 1.70 -6.69 -13.70
CA GLN A 74 2.45 -5.47 -13.44
C GLN A 74 2.15 -4.38 -14.49
N GLU A 75 2.22 -4.73 -15.78
CA GLU A 75 1.93 -3.79 -16.86
C GLU A 75 0.50 -3.22 -16.74
N ARG A 76 -0.47 -4.05 -16.35
CA ARG A 76 -1.84 -3.57 -16.15
C ARG A 76 -1.95 -2.66 -14.93
N LEU A 77 -1.28 -2.97 -13.83
CA LEU A 77 -1.28 -2.11 -12.64
C LEU A 77 -0.67 -0.74 -12.96
N ASP A 78 0.46 -0.71 -13.66
CA ASP A 78 1.13 0.55 -14.02
C ASP A 78 0.22 1.46 -14.86
N LEU A 79 -0.54 0.88 -15.79
CA LEU A 79 -1.52 1.62 -16.60
C LEU A 79 -2.68 2.17 -15.77
N GLU A 80 -3.23 1.36 -14.87
CA GLU A 80 -4.34 1.77 -13.99
C GLU A 80 -3.89 2.84 -12.98
N GLU A 81 -2.68 2.71 -12.42
CA GLU A 81 -2.11 3.70 -11.51
C GLU A 81 -1.86 5.04 -12.21
N ALA A 82 -1.36 5.02 -13.45
CA ALA A 82 -1.19 6.22 -14.26
C ALA A 82 -2.54 6.91 -14.55
N ALA A 83 -3.56 6.14 -14.96
CA ALA A 83 -4.91 6.65 -15.21
C ALA A 83 -5.55 7.22 -13.93
N PHE A 84 -5.38 6.54 -12.79
CA PHE A 84 -5.89 7.01 -11.51
C PHE A 84 -5.19 8.30 -11.04
N ALA A 85 -3.87 8.40 -11.25
CA ALA A 85 -3.11 9.60 -10.89
C ALA A 85 -3.53 10.83 -11.71
N GLU A 86 -3.91 10.63 -12.97
CA GLU A 86 -4.48 11.68 -13.82
C GLU A 86 -5.85 12.14 -13.30
N LEU A 87 -6.77 11.20 -13.06
CA LEU A 87 -8.09 11.51 -12.48
C LEU A 87 -7.98 12.24 -11.14
N LYS A 88 -7.05 11.84 -10.27
CA LYS A 88 -6.83 12.51 -8.98
C LYS A 88 -6.35 13.95 -9.17
N ARG A 89 -5.48 14.22 -10.15
CA ARG A 89 -5.04 15.58 -10.49
C ARG A 89 -6.20 16.42 -10.99
N ASP A 90 -7.04 15.88 -11.87
CA ASP A 90 -8.21 16.59 -12.40
C ASP A 90 -9.23 16.93 -11.31
N LEU A 91 -9.45 16.02 -10.36
CA LEU A 91 -10.32 16.27 -9.21
C LEU A 91 -9.77 17.36 -8.29
N VAL A 92 -8.45 17.39 -8.06
CA VAL A 92 -7.81 18.45 -7.27
C VAL A 92 -7.90 19.80 -7.99
N ILE A 93 -7.73 19.83 -9.31
CA ILE A 93 -7.86 21.06 -10.12
C ILE A 93 -9.31 21.55 -10.13
N LYS A 94 -10.29 20.65 -10.32
CA LYS A 94 -11.71 20.99 -10.31
C LYS A 94 -12.23 21.39 -8.93
N GLY A 95 -11.69 20.80 -7.86
CA GLY A 95 -11.97 21.21 -6.48
C GLY A 95 -11.31 22.53 -6.08
N LYS A 96 -10.35 23.03 -6.87
CA LYS A 96 -9.72 24.35 -6.72
C LYS A 96 -10.35 25.43 -7.61
N ASP A 97 -11.58 25.27 -8.12
CA ASP A 97 -12.25 26.35 -8.86
C ASP A 97 -12.40 27.59 -7.94
N PRO A 98 -11.68 28.70 -8.21
CA PRO A 98 -11.70 29.89 -7.35
C PRO A 98 -13.05 30.61 -7.39
N ARG A 99 -13.98 30.19 -8.26
CA ARG A 99 -15.32 30.77 -8.38
C ARG A 99 -16.31 30.31 -7.29
N GLN A 100 -15.91 29.40 -6.40
CA GLN A 100 -16.73 29.01 -5.24
C GLN A 100 -16.34 29.70 -3.93
N GLU A 101 -15.33 30.59 -3.94
CA GLU A 101 -14.93 31.41 -2.78
C GLU A 101 -15.25 32.91 -2.93
N ALA A 102 -16.20 33.28 -3.80
CA ALA A 102 -16.63 34.68 -3.97
C ALA A 102 -18.10 34.89 -3.54
#